data_AF-A0A6A3DW98-F1
#
_entry.id   AF-A0A6A3DW98-F1
#
_cell.length_a   1.000
_cell.length_b   1.000
_cell.length_c   1.000
_cell.angle_alpha   90.00
_cell.angle_beta   90.00
_cell.angle_gamma   90.00
#
_symmetry.space_group_name_H-M   'P 1'
#
loop_
_entity.id
_entity.type
_entity.pdbx_description
1 polymer ?
#
loop_
_entity_poly.entity_id
_entity_poly.type
_entity_poly.pdbx_seq_one_letter_code
_entity_poly.pdbx_strand_id
1 'polypeptide(L)' 'MEYLGHELSGDGVRPVQRLITAVTEFRRPTDPTEVKRFVHLAGYYRKFIEAFGSIMAPMTKLLKKDAEW' A
#
# COMPACT_ATOMS: atom_id res chain seq x y z
N MET A 1 -12.14 1.68 18.97
CA MET A 1 -12.28 3.14 18.69
C MET A 1 -11.42 3.47 17.49
N GLU A 2 -11.92 4.24 16.52
CA GLU A 2 -11.11 4.65 15.36
C GLU A 2 -10.36 5.95 15.69
N TYR A 3 -9.06 5.98 15.42
CA TYR A 3 -8.21 7.16 15.59
C TYR A 3 -7.14 7.20 14.49
N LEU A 4 -7.05 8.32 13.76
CA LEU A 4 -6.07 8.53 12.66
C LEU A 4 -6.07 7.42 11.59
N GLY A 5 -7.23 6.82 11.28
CA GLY A 5 -7.31 5.73 10.31
C GLY A 5 -6.85 4.36 10.84
N HIS A 6 -6.78 4.21 12.16
CA HIS A 6 -6.51 2.95 12.84
C HIS A 6 -7.65 2.55 13.76
N GLU A 7 -7.97 1.25 13.76
CA GLU A 7 -8.83 0.65 14.77
C GLU A 7 -7.98 0.28 15.99
N LEU A 8 -8.29 0.91 17.12
CA LEU A 8 -7.68 0.63 18.41
C LEU A 8 -8.56 -0.39 19.16
N SER A 9 -7.98 -1.55 19.48
CA SER A 9 -8.58 -2.59 20.33
C SER A 9 -7.61 -3.04 21.43
N GLY A 10 -8.08 -3.85 22.38
CA GLY A 10 -7.24 -4.42 23.43
C GLY A 10 -6.08 -5.30 22.91
N ASP A 11 -6.19 -5.77 21.66
CA ASP A 11 -5.16 -6.56 20.97
C ASP A 11 -4.13 -5.68 20.22
N GLY A 12 -4.31 -4.35 20.24
CA GLY A 12 -3.40 -3.38 19.60
C GLY A 12 -4.03 -2.58 18.47
N VAL A 13 -3.18 -2.17 17.52
CA VAL A 13 -3.51 -1.25 16.42
C VAL A 13 -3.72 -2.05 15.14
N ARG A 14 -4.92 -2.00 14.56
CA ARG A 14 -5.22 -2.62 13.26
C ARG A 14 -5.53 -1.55 12.21
N PRO A 15 -5.17 -1.77 10.92
CA PRO A 15 -5.65 -0.93 9.84
C PRO A 15 -7.19 -0.98 9.77
N VAL A 16 -7.84 0.16 9.56
CA VAL A 16 -9.29 0.18 9.33
C VAL A 16 -9.58 -0.60 8.04
N GLN A 17 -10.57 -1.50 8.07
CA GLN A 17 -11.01 -2.35 6.94
C GLN A 17 -11.09 -1.58 5.62
N ARG A 18 -11.59 -0.33 5.65
CA ARG A 18 -11.70 0.57 4.48
C ARG A 18 -10.39 0.77 3.72
N LEU A 19 -9.25 0.77 4.40
CA LEU A 19 -7.94 0.99 3.80
C LEU A 19 -7.38 -0.27 3.15
N ILE A 20 -7.71 -1.45 3.70
CA ILE A 20 -7.49 -2.75 3.06
C ILE A 20 -8.34 -2.84 1.78
N THR A 21 -9.60 -2.41 1.85
CA THR A 21 -10.48 -2.32 0.67
C THR A 21 -9.89 -1.42 -0.41
N ALA A 22 -9.34 -0.25 -0.05
CA ALA A 22 -8.75 0.67 -1.02
C ALA A 22 -7.54 0.09 -1.77
N VAL A 23 -6.72 -0.75 -1.12
CA VAL A 23 -5.60 -1.46 -1.79
C VAL A 23 -6.12 -2.62 -2.63
N THR A 24 -7.11 -3.35 -2.13
CA THR A 24 -7.70 -4.51 -2.82
C THR A 24 -8.48 -4.11 -4.08
N GLU A 25 -9.18 -2.99 -4.02
CA GLU A 25 -9.97 -2.43 -5.13
C GLU A 25 -9.14 -1.50 -6.03
N PHE A 26 -7.86 -1.27 -5.71
CA PHE A 26 -7.01 -0.45 -6.55
C PHE A 26 -6.88 -1.10 -7.92
N ARG A 27 -7.43 -0.44 -8.95
CA ARG A 27 -7.35 -0.93 -10.33
C ARG A 27 -5.89 -1.08 -10.73
N ARG A 28 -5.59 -2.10 -11.54
CA ARG A 28 -4.23 -2.29 -12.07
C ARG A 28 -3.72 -0.95 -12.64
N PRO A 29 -2.61 -0.39 -12.12
CA PRO A 29 -2.05 0.85 -12.64
C PRO A 29 -1.76 0.71 -14.13
N THR A 30 -2.05 1.77 -14.87
CA THR A 30 -1.86 1.85 -16.33
C THR A 30 -0.78 2.83 -16.73
N ASP A 31 -0.35 3.69 -15.81
CA ASP A 31 0.70 4.67 -16.02
C ASP A 31 1.65 4.82 -14.80
N PRO A 32 2.84 5.43 -14.99
CA PRO A 32 3.81 5.62 -13.91
C PRO A 32 3.31 6.48 -12.74
N THR A 33 2.39 7.42 -12.99
CA THR A 33 1.78 8.25 -11.95
C THR A 33 0.87 7.40 -11.05
N GLU A 34 0.08 6.50 -11.64
CA GLU A 34 -0.75 5.56 -10.91
C GLU A 34 0.08 4.58 -10.08
N VAL A 35 1.22 4.09 -10.57
CA VAL A 35 2.13 3.28 -9.74
C VAL A 35 2.71 4.06 -8.60
N LYS A 36 3.12 5.31 -8.83
CA LYS A 36 3.61 6.15 -7.74
C LYS A 36 2.55 6.34 -6.67
N ARG A 37 1.28 6.56 -7.06
CA ARG A 37 0.14 6.64 -6.13
C ARG A 37 -0.05 5.33 -5.36
N PHE A 38 -0.06 4.20 -6.06
CA PHE A 38 -0.23 2.88 -5.44
C PHE A 38 0.89 2.55 -4.45
N VAL A 39 2.15 2.72 -4.85
CA VAL A 39 3.32 2.46 -3.99
C VAL A 39 3.28 3.33 -2.74
N HIS A 40 2.91 4.60 -2.87
CA HIS A 40 2.81 5.50 -1.72
C HIS A 40 1.68 5.09 -0.76
N LEU A 41 0.52 4.73 -1.29
CA LEU A 41 -0.62 4.21 -0.52
C LEU A 41 -0.25 2.92 0.23
N ALA A 42 0.29 1.95 -0.48
CA ALA A 42 0.69 0.66 0.08
C ALA A 42 1.80 0.82 1.14
N GLY A 43 2.72 1.77 0.92
CA GLY A 43 3.84 2.05 1.82
C GLY A 43 3.42 2.45 3.24
N TYR A 44 2.25 3.09 3.40
CA TYR A 44 1.70 3.44 4.71
C TYR A 44 1.40 2.19 5.57
N TYR A 45 1.08 1.05 4.94
CA TYR A 45 0.71 -0.20 5.63
C TYR A 45 1.84 -1.23 5.72
N ARG A 46 3.06 -0.89 5.28
CA ARG A 46 4.20 -1.81 5.21
C ARG A 46 4.47 -2.59 6.51
N LYS A 47 4.14 -2.02 7.68
CA LYS A 47 4.36 -2.63 9.00
C LYS A 47 3.38 -3.76 9.33
N PHE A 48 2.29 -3.88 8.56
CA PHE A 48 1.23 -4.86 8.75
C PHE A 48 1.21 -5.93 7.66
N ILE A 49 2.08 -5.83 6.66
CA ILE A 49 2.16 -6.75 5.52
C ILE A 49 3.49 -7.48 5.61
N GLU A 50 3.44 -8.77 5.92
CA GLU A 50 4.63 -9.61 5.92
C GLU A 50 5.25 -9.64 4.51
N ALA A 51 6.58 -9.63 4.44
CA ALA A 51 7.33 -9.60 3.18
C ALA A 51 6.97 -8.45 2.22
N PHE A 52 6.42 -7.34 2.74
CA PHE A 52 6.01 -6.16 1.93
C PHE A 52 7.07 -5.73 0.92
N GLY A 53 8.34 -5.66 1.34
CA GLY A 53 9.44 -5.25 0.48
C GLY A 53 9.58 -6.16 -0.76
N SER A 54 9.47 -7.48 -0.58
CA SER A 54 9.55 -8.45 -1.69
C SER A 54 8.35 -8.35 -2.61
N ILE A 55 7.14 -8.17 -2.07
CA ILE A 55 5.90 -8.03 -2.84
C ILE A 55 5.91 -6.74 -3.67
N MET A 56 6.39 -5.64 -3.11
CA MET A 56 6.40 -4.33 -3.74
C MET A 56 7.64 -4.04 -4.58
N ALA A 57 8.67 -4.89 -4.53
CA ALA A 57 9.89 -4.78 -5.33
C ALA A 57 9.63 -4.55 -6.84
N PRO A 58 8.76 -5.32 -7.53
CA PRO A 58 8.48 -5.08 -8.95
C PRO A 58 7.85 -3.70 -9.18
N MET A 59 6.89 -3.29 -8.35
CA MET A 59 6.24 -1.99 -8.45
C MET A 59 7.20 -0.82 -8.18
N THR A 60 8.10 -0.95 -7.19
CA THR A 60 9.11 0.08 -6.90
C THR A 60 10.19 0.15 -7.98
N LYS A 61 10.47 -0.94 -8.70
CA LYS A 61 11.36 -0.93 -9.86
C LYS A 61 10.81 -0.04 -10.98
N LEU A 62 9.49 -0.03 -11.18
CA LEU A 62 8.80 0.81 -12.18
C LEU A 62 8.85 2.32 -11.85
N LEU A 63 9.27 2.70 -10.65
CA LEU A 63 9.48 4.12 -10.27
C LEU A 63 10.87 4.66 -10.68
N LYS A 64 11.76 3.80 -11.19
CA LYS A 64 13.09 4.23 -11.64
C LYS A 64 12.98 4.97 -12.97
N LYS A 65 13.86 5.95 -13.17
CA LYS A 65 13.85 6.83 -14.35
C LYS A 65 13.95 6.08 -15.68
N ASP A 66 14.66 4.95 -15.68
CA ASP A 66 14.92 4.12 -16.87
C ASP A 66 14.11 2.82 -16.85
N ALA A 67 13.04 2.75 -16.05
CA ALA A 67 12.20 1.57 -16.01
C ALA A 67 11.32 1.51 -17.27
N GLU A 68 11.37 0.37 -17.96
CA GLU A 68 10.37 0.04 -18.96
C GLU A 68 9.08 -0.41 -18.27
N TRP A 69 7.96 0.12 -18.76
CA TRP A 69 6.61 -0.05 -18.22
C TRP A 69 5.92 -1.28 -18.82
#